data_AF-A0A351NHP1-F1
#
_entry.id   AF-A0A351NHP1-F1
#
_cell.length_a   1.000
_cell.length_b   1.000
_cell.length_c   1.000
_cell.angle_alpha   90.00
_cell.angle_beta   90.00
_cell.angle_gamma   90.00
#
_symmetry.space_group_name_H-M   'P 1'
#
loop_
_entity.id
_entity.type
_entity.pdbx_description
1 polymer ?
#
loop_
_entity_poly.entity_id
_entity_poly.type
_entity_poly.pdbx_seq_one_letter_code
_entity_poly.pdbx_strand_id
1 'polypeptide(L)'
;MVDKKTQIITLTVTSQSPFVSKAVSDAVIEKIQEYVTSYRTEKSRKDMDYYLQLYEEAKADYYKAQQKYASYVDANQGVVLQRVKTEQERLQNEMQLAYQLYNSCAQQLQMSRAKVQQETPVCVVMQPPVLPNRASKPSK
;
A
#
# COMPACT_ATOMS: atom_id res chain seq x y z
N MET A 1 -27.52 12.74 4.26
CA MET A 1 -26.96 13.72 5.23
C MET A 1 -25.71 13.12 5.82
N VAL A 2 -24.65 13.92 6.05
CA VAL A 2 -23.43 13.46 6.71
C VAL A 2 -23.36 14.10 8.09
N ASP A 3 -23.36 13.28 9.13
CA ASP A 3 -23.13 13.76 10.49
C ASP A 3 -21.61 13.86 10.75
N LYS A 4 -21.11 15.08 10.89
CA LYS A 4 -19.68 15.36 11.09
C LYS A 4 -19.15 14.87 12.45
N LYS A 5 -20.01 14.68 13.46
CA LYS A 5 -19.60 14.22 14.80
C LYS A 5 -19.46 12.70 14.86
N THR A 6 -20.31 11.98 14.16
CA THR A 6 -20.35 10.51 14.19
C THR A 6 -19.75 9.87 12.94
N GLN A 7 -19.41 10.66 11.91
CA GLN A 7 -19.00 10.21 10.56
C GLN A 7 -20.04 9.30 9.89
N ILE A 8 -21.30 9.33 10.36
CA ILE A 8 -22.40 8.54 9.79
C ILE A 8 -22.88 9.20 8.50
N ILE A 9 -22.92 8.40 7.43
CA ILE A 9 -23.48 8.78 6.13
C ILE A 9 -24.89 8.19 6.03
N THR A 10 -25.91 9.04 6.06
CA THR A 10 -27.30 8.65 5.80
C THR A 10 -27.60 8.81 4.32
N LEU A 11 -27.84 7.68 3.63
CA LEU A 11 -28.30 7.63 2.25
C LEU A 11 -29.82 7.46 2.21
N THR A 12 -30.51 8.28 1.41
CA THR A 12 -31.95 8.14 1.15
C THR A 12 -32.16 8.10 -0.35
N VAL A 13 -32.67 6.98 -0.87
CA VAL A 13 -32.99 6.79 -2.29
C VAL A 13 -34.50 6.74 -2.46
N THR A 14 -35.03 7.52 -3.39
CA THR A 14 -36.47 7.52 -3.74
C THR A 14 -36.62 7.04 -5.18
N SER A 15 -37.37 5.95 -5.38
CA SER A 15 -37.73 5.41 -6.71
C SER A 15 -39.18 4.95 -6.73
N GLN A 16 -39.74 4.81 -7.94
CA GLN A 16 -41.10 4.31 -8.17
C GLN A 16 -41.23 2.82 -7.86
N SER A 17 -40.12 2.06 -7.90
CA SER A 17 -40.09 0.64 -7.55
C SER A 17 -39.25 0.42 -6.28
N PRO A 18 -39.78 -0.29 -5.27
CA PRO A 18 -39.04 -0.60 -4.04
C PRO A 18 -37.80 -1.47 -4.31
N PHE A 19 -37.83 -2.32 -5.34
CA PHE A 19 -36.66 -3.09 -5.79
C PHE A 19 -35.56 -2.20 -6.37
N VAL A 20 -35.95 -1.20 -7.17
CA VAL A 20 -35.01 -0.22 -7.75
C VAL A 20 -34.41 0.65 -6.65
N SER A 21 -35.21 1.11 -5.68
CA SER A 21 -34.70 1.86 -4.52
C SER A 21 -33.64 1.07 -3.74
N LYS A 22 -33.88 -0.23 -3.51
CA LYS A 22 -32.94 -1.10 -2.80
C LYS A 22 -31.65 -1.30 -3.61
N ALA A 23 -31.76 -1.74 -4.86
CA ALA A 23 -30.60 -2.01 -5.71
C ALA A 23 -29.71 -0.79 -5.92
N VAL A 24 -30.31 0.39 -6.10
CA VAL A 24 -29.56 1.66 -6.21
C VAL A 24 -28.90 2.02 -4.87
N SER A 25 -29.57 1.78 -3.74
CA SER A 25 -28.97 2.02 -2.42
C SER A 25 -27.76 1.12 -2.17
N ASP A 26 -27.86 -0.17 -2.49
CA ASP A 26 -26.76 -1.14 -2.33
C ASP A 26 -25.55 -0.73 -3.20
N ALA A 27 -25.78 -0.41 -4.48
CA ALA A 27 -24.72 0.02 -5.40
C ALA A 27 -24.05 1.34 -4.97
N VAL A 28 -24.82 2.30 -4.46
CA VAL A 28 -24.28 3.58 -3.99
C VAL A 28 -23.48 3.39 -2.69
N ILE A 29 -23.92 2.51 -1.78
CA ILE A 29 -23.16 2.19 -0.57
C ILE A 29 -21.79 1.62 -0.92
N GLU A 30 -21.73 0.66 -1.85
CA GLU A 30 -20.48 0.07 -2.33
C GLU A 30 -19.55 1.13 -2.93
N LYS A 31 -20.08 2.00 -3.80
CA LYS A 31 -19.29 3.08 -4.41
C LYS A 31 -18.78 4.11 -3.40
N ILE A 32 -19.57 4.43 -2.37
CA ILE A 32 -19.13 5.32 -1.29
C ILE A 32 -18.03 4.64 -0.47
N GLN A 33 -18.15 3.35 -0.15
CA GLN A 33 -17.13 2.62 0.58
C GLN A 33 -15.81 2.56 -0.20
N GLU A 34 -15.86 2.27 -1.50
CA GLU A 34 -14.69 2.31 -2.38
C GLU A 34 -14.06 3.70 -2.39
N TYR A 35 -14.85 4.75 -2.63
CA TYR A 35 -14.36 6.12 -2.71
C TYR A 35 -13.76 6.61 -1.40
N VAL A 36 -14.41 6.34 -0.27
CA VAL A 36 -13.89 6.72 1.05
C VAL A 36 -12.59 5.98 1.35
N THR A 37 -12.51 4.69 1.03
CA THR A 37 -11.30 3.89 1.20
C THR A 37 -10.16 4.40 0.33
N SER A 38 -10.42 4.66 -0.95
CA SER A 38 -9.41 5.17 -1.88
C SER A 38 -8.94 6.56 -1.47
N TYR A 39 -9.86 7.47 -1.12
CA TYR A 39 -9.54 8.83 -0.71
C TYR A 39 -8.74 8.87 0.59
N ARG A 40 -9.12 8.06 1.59
CA ARG A 40 -8.43 8.02 2.88
C ARG A 40 -7.04 7.42 2.79
N THR A 41 -6.82 6.45 1.89
CA THR A 41 -5.53 5.76 1.74
C THR A 41 -4.64 6.31 0.63
N GLU A 42 -5.12 7.27 -0.19
CA GLU A 42 -4.40 7.77 -1.37
C GLU A 42 -2.97 8.23 -1.04
N LYS A 43 -2.81 9.05 0.00
CA LYS A 43 -1.52 9.59 0.39
C LYS A 43 -0.56 8.48 0.83
N SER A 44 -1.00 7.61 1.73
CA SER A 44 -0.14 6.53 2.22
C SER A 44 0.17 5.47 1.16
N ARG A 45 -0.71 5.27 0.17
CA ARG A 45 -0.42 4.43 -1.00
C ARG A 45 0.70 5.04 -1.85
N LYS A 46 0.65 6.35 -2.14
CA LYS A 46 1.73 7.04 -2.86
C LYS A 46 3.05 6.99 -2.09
N ASP A 47 3.02 7.20 -0.78
CA ASP A 47 4.20 7.04 0.08
C ASP A 47 4.76 5.61 -0.02
N MET A 48 3.90 4.59 0.06
CA MET A 48 4.29 3.19 -0.07
C MET A 48 4.91 2.88 -1.43
N ASP A 49 4.32 3.37 -2.53
CA ASP A 49 4.82 3.15 -3.89
C ASP A 49 6.21 3.78 -4.07
N TYR A 50 6.44 4.97 -3.50
CA TYR A 50 7.76 5.59 -3.49
C TYR A 50 8.80 4.75 -2.75
N TYR A 51 8.48 4.24 -1.55
CA TYR A 51 9.38 3.35 -0.82
C TYR A 51 9.59 2.01 -1.51
N LEU A 52 8.61 1.51 -2.26
CA LEU A 52 8.75 0.31 -3.07
C LEU A 52 9.77 0.52 -4.19
N GLN A 53 9.72 1.67 -4.88
CA GLN A 53 10.71 2.02 -5.90
C GLN A 53 12.13 2.08 -5.32
N LEU A 54 12.32 2.77 -4.20
CA LEU A 54 13.62 2.83 -3.52
C LEU A 54 14.12 1.45 -3.08
N TYR A 55 13.22 0.59 -2.60
CA TYR A 55 13.55 -0.77 -2.21
C TYR A 55 14.05 -1.61 -3.40
N GLU A 56 13.36 -1.56 -4.54
CA GLU A 56 13.75 -2.32 -5.73
C GLU A 56 15.08 -1.82 -6.31
N GLU A 57 15.30 -0.50 -6.32
CA GLU A 57 16.58 0.09 -6.73
C GLU A 57 17.73 -0.36 -5.82
N ALA A 58 17.59 -0.20 -4.50
CA ALA A 58 18.60 -0.61 -3.54
C ALA A 58 18.88 -2.12 -3.57
N LYS A 59 17.86 -2.94 -3.83
CA LYS A 59 18.00 -4.39 -3.99
C LYS A 59 18.80 -4.75 -5.25
N ALA A 60 18.52 -4.10 -6.37
CA ALA A 60 19.26 -4.31 -7.61
C ALA A 60 20.73 -3.93 -7.46
N ASP A 61 21.02 -2.80 -6.82
CA ASP A 61 22.38 -2.34 -6.54
C ASP A 61 23.13 -3.29 -5.60
N TYR A 62 22.47 -3.77 -4.56
CA TYR A 62 23.04 -4.78 -3.65
C TYR A 62 23.43 -6.06 -4.39
N TYR A 63 22.54 -6.61 -5.23
CA TYR A 63 22.84 -7.82 -5.99
C TYR A 63 23.95 -7.61 -7.01
N LYS A 64 24.02 -6.45 -7.63
CA LYS A 64 25.12 -6.08 -8.52
C LYS A 64 26.46 -6.02 -7.78
N ALA A 65 26.50 -5.40 -6.60
CA ALA A 65 27.69 -5.33 -5.76
C ALA A 65 28.11 -6.71 -5.25
N GLN A 66 27.14 -7.53 -4.83
CA GLN A 66 27.36 -8.92 -4.41
C GLN A 66 27.97 -9.76 -5.53
N GLN A 67 27.42 -9.69 -6.74
CA GLN A 67 27.93 -10.43 -7.89
C GLN A 67 29.35 -9.98 -8.28
N LYS A 68 29.63 -8.67 -8.22
CA LYS A 68 30.96 -8.11 -8.46
C LYS A 68 31.98 -8.63 -7.44
N TYR A 69 31.63 -8.64 -6.15
CA TYR A 69 32.46 -9.19 -5.08
C TYR A 69 32.73 -10.69 -5.29
N ALA A 70 31.68 -11.48 -5.53
CA ALA A 70 31.81 -12.92 -5.76
C ALA A 70 32.71 -13.23 -6.97
N SER A 71 32.47 -12.55 -8.09
CA SER A 71 33.28 -12.73 -9.32
C SER A 71 34.75 -12.37 -9.08
N TYR A 72 35.02 -11.34 -8.27
CA TYR A 72 36.39 -10.95 -7.92
C TYR A 72 37.08 -12.00 -7.04
N VAL A 73 36.39 -12.50 -6.02
CA VAL A 73 36.92 -13.54 -5.12
C VAL A 73 37.23 -14.82 -5.90
N ASP A 74 36.32 -15.25 -6.79
CA ASP A 74 36.50 -16.44 -7.62
C ASP A 74 37.68 -16.30 -8.60
N ALA A 75 37.83 -15.13 -9.23
CA ALA A 75 38.91 -14.87 -10.17
C ALA A 75 40.31 -14.76 -9.52
N ASN A 76 40.37 -14.48 -8.22
CA ASN A 76 41.62 -14.21 -7.50
C ASN A 76 41.92 -15.25 -6.40
N GLN A 77 41.34 -16.45 -6.49
CA GLN A 77 41.62 -17.53 -5.54
C GLN A 77 43.11 -17.86 -5.47
N GLY A 78 43.65 -17.93 -4.25
CA GLY A 78 45.06 -18.29 -3.99
C GLY A 78 46.08 -17.18 -4.23
N VAL A 79 45.66 -15.96 -4.60
CA VAL A 79 46.58 -14.84 -4.82
C VAL A 79 46.93 -14.15 -3.50
N VAL A 80 48.22 -14.04 -3.17
CA VAL A 80 48.72 -13.46 -1.90
C VAL A 80 49.12 -11.98 -2.03
N LEU A 81 48.96 -11.39 -3.21
CA LEU A 81 49.33 -9.99 -3.46
C LEU A 81 48.50 -9.02 -2.63
N GLN A 82 49.16 -8.08 -1.94
CA GLN A 82 48.48 -7.11 -1.09
C GLN A 82 47.49 -6.23 -1.86
N ARG A 83 47.81 -5.88 -3.12
CA ARG A 83 46.91 -5.10 -4.00
C ARG A 83 45.58 -5.81 -4.23
N VAL A 84 45.59 -7.15 -4.35
CA VAL A 84 44.39 -7.96 -4.53
C VAL A 84 43.55 -7.99 -3.26
N LYS A 85 44.20 -8.13 -2.09
CA LYS A 85 43.51 -8.09 -0.79
C LYS A 85 42.83 -6.74 -0.54
N THR A 86 43.52 -5.63 -0.80
CA THR A 86 42.94 -4.29 -0.64
C THR A 86 41.73 -4.07 -1.55
N GLU A 87 41.78 -4.55 -2.79
CA GLU A 87 40.66 -4.45 -3.72
C GLU A 87 39.48 -5.36 -3.31
N GLN A 88 39.78 -6.57 -2.81
CA GLN A 88 38.76 -7.45 -2.22
C GLN A 88 38.03 -6.78 -1.05
N GLU A 89 38.76 -6.19 -0.10
CA GLU A 89 38.19 -5.46 1.05
C GLU A 89 37.33 -4.28 0.59
N ARG A 90 37.79 -3.55 -0.43
CA ARG A 90 37.03 -2.45 -1.03
C ARG A 90 35.69 -2.93 -1.59
N LEU A 91 35.69 -4.01 -2.37
CA LEU A 91 34.47 -4.60 -2.95
C LEU A 91 33.55 -5.20 -1.88
N GLN A 92 34.10 -5.80 -0.82
CA GLN A 92 33.34 -6.28 0.32
C GLN A 92 32.63 -5.12 1.03
N ASN A 93 33.32 -4.01 1.24
CA ASN A 93 32.76 -2.80 1.85
C ASN A 93 31.67 -2.18 0.97
N GLU A 94 31.86 -2.12 -0.35
CA GLU A 94 30.81 -1.68 -1.30
C GLU A 94 29.55 -2.54 -1.16
N MET A 95 29.71 -3.87 -1.18
CA MET A 95 28.60 -4.81 -1.01
C MET A 95 27.90 -4.62 0.35
N GLN A 96 28.67 -4.45 1.43
CA GLN A 96 28.13 -4.27 2.78
C GLN A 96 27.36 -2.95 2.90
N LEU A 97 27.84 -1.87 2.29
CA LEU A 97 27.16 -0.59 2.26
C LEU A 97 25.83 -0.68 1.49
N ALA A 98 25.85 -1.32 0.32
CA ALA A 98 24.63 -1.57 -0.46
C ALA A 98 23.62 -2.43 0.31
N TYR A 99 24.09 -3.45 1.05
CA TYR A 99 23.24 -4.27 1.92
C TYR A 99 22.59 -3.49 3.07
N GLN A 100 23.33 -2.56 3.69
CA GLN A 100 22.78 -1.69 4.73
C GLN A 100 21.68 -0.76 4.18
N LEU A 101 21.90 -0.18 3.01
CA LEU A 101 20.90 0.64 2.32
C LEU A 101 19.65 -0.19 1.98
N TYR A 102 19.83 -1.36 1.38
CA TYR A 102 18.76 -2.31 1.07
C TYR A 102 17.90 -2.63 2.31
N ASN A 103 18.53 -2.96 3.44
CA ASN A 103 17.81 -3.24 4.69
C ASN A 103 17.04 -2.04 5.22
N SER A 104 17.62 -0.84 5.14
CA SER A 104 16.94 0.40 5.55
C SER A 104 15.69 0.65 4.69
N CYS A 105 15.81 0.52 3.36
CA CYS A 105 14.68 0.65 2.44
C CYS A 105 13.60 -0.41 2.72
N ALA A 106 13.98 -1.65 3.01
CA ALA A 106 13.04 -2.71 3.35
C ALA A 106 12.24 -2.40 4.62
N GLN A 107 12.91 -1.86 5.66
CA GLN A 107 12.24 -1.43 6.89
C GLN A 107 11.25 -0.28 6.64
N GLN A 108 11.66 0.72 5.83
CA GLN A 108 10.78 1.84 5.47
C GLN A 108 9.55 1.39 4.66
N LEU A 109 9.74 0.46 3.71
CA LEU A 109 8.63 -0.15 2.96
C LEU A 109 7.68 -0.91 3.87
N GLN A 110 8.19 -1.63 4.88
CA GLN A 110 7.35 -2.33 5.84
C GLN A 110 6.53 -1.36 6.69
N MET A 111 7.12 -0.25 7.14
CA MET A 111 6.41 0.78 7.89
C MET A 111 5.35 1.50 7.04
N SER A 112 5.65 1.80 5.77
CA SER A 112 4.68 2.45 4.87
C SER A 112 3.50 1.53 4.55
N ARG A 113 3.73 0.23 4.37
CA ARG A 113 2.66 -0.78 4.26
C ARG A 113 1.77 -0.82 5.50
N ALA A 114 2.37 -0.83 6.69
CA ALA A 114 1.62 -0.80 7.94
C ALA A 114 0.77 0.47 8.07
N LYS A 115 1.30 1.63 7.63
CA LYS A 115 0.57 2.90 7.61
C LYS A 115 -0.65 2.88 6.69
N VAL A 116 -0.52 2.32 5.48
CA VAL A 116 -1.66 2.11 4.57
C VAL A 116 -2.73 1.26 5.26
N GLN A 117 -2.33 0.17 5.92
CA GLN A 117 -3.26 -0.70 6.62
C GLN A 117 -3.97 0.01 7.79
N GLN A 118 -3.26 0.84 8.55
CA GLN A 118 -3.83 1.62 9.66
C GLN A 118 -4.81 2.69 9.18
N GLU A 119 -4.52 3.35 8.05
CA GLU A 119 -5.39 4.37 7.48
C GLU A 119 -6.56 3.79 6.67
N THR A 120 -6.55 2.47 6.41
CA THR A 120 -7.65 1.78 5.73
C THR A 120 -8.88 1.76 6.63
N PRO A 121 -9.97 2.46 6.27
CA PRO A 121 -11.14 2.55 7.10
C PRO A 121 -11.90 1.20 7.14
N VAL A 122 -12.36 0.81 8.33
CA VAL A 122 -13.34 -0.28 8.47
C VAL A 122 -14.73 0.33 8.30
N CYS A 123 -15.32 0.21 7.12
CA CYS A 123 -16.69 0.65 6.88
C CYS A 123 -17.69 -0.42 7.33
N VAL A 124 -18.56 -0.08 8.30
CA VAL A 124 -19.63 -0.96 8.76
C VAL A 124 -20.98 -0.39 8.34
N VAL A 125 -21.81 -1.21 7.70
CA VAL A 125 -23.19 -0.85 7.36
C VAL A 125 -24.05 -1.03 8.62
N MET A 126 -24.45 0.09 9.25
CA MET A 126 -25.26 0.05 10.48
C MET A 126 -26.71 -0.38 10.24
N GLN A 127 -27.30 0.04 9.11
CA GLN A 127 -28.64 -0.37 8.70
C GLN A 127 -28.61 -0.74 7.22
N PRO A 128 -28.81 -2.02 6.88
CA PRO A 128 -28.84 -2.44 5.48
C PRO A 128 -30.08 -1.86 4.78
N PRO A 129 -30.02 -1.60 3.47
CA PRO A 129 -31.19 -1.16 2.71
C PRO A 129 -32.31 -2.21 2.77
N VAL A 130 -33.42 -1.85 3.42
CA VAL A 130 -34.63 -2.67 3.51
C VAL A 130 -35.60 -2.26 2.41
N LEU A 131 -36.35 -3.23 1.87
CA LEU A 131 -37.45 -2.94 0.95
C LEU A 131 -38.48 -2.04 1.65
N PRO A 132 -38.80 -0.85 1.09
CA PRO A 132 -39.77 0.03 1.72
C PRO A 132 -41.18 -0.57 1.61
N ASN A 133 -41.80 -0.79 2.77
CA ASN A 133 -43.14 -1.39 2.87
C ASN A 133 -44.28 -0.36 2.65
N ARG A 134 -43.95 0.94 2.51
CA ARG A 134 -44.89 2.04 2.27
C ARG A 134 -44.28 3.04 1.29
N ALA A 135 -45.11 3.58 0.39
CA ALA A 135 -44.71 4.64 -0.52
C ALA A 135 -44.40 5.93 0.25
N SER A 136 -43.33 6.63 -0.13
CA SER A 136 -42.93 7.88 0.54
C SER A 136 -43.88 9.03 0.23
N LYS A 137 -44.41 9.13 -1.00
CA LYS A 137 -45.48 10.05 -1.44
C LYS A 137 -46.18 9.57 -2.73
N PRO A 138 -47.43 10.00 -3.01
CA PRO A 138 -48.36 10.64 -2.09
C PRO A 138 -49.16 9.59 -1.31
N SER A 139 -49.36 9.85 -0.01
CA SER A 139 -50.35 9.14 0.79
C SER A 139 -51.73 9.52 0.27
N LYS A 140 -52.54 8.52 -0.09
CA LYS A 140 -53.97 8.73 -0.32
C LYS A 140 -54.67 8.94 1.02
#